data_AF-A0A975J8B8-F1
#
_entry.id   AF-A0A975J8B8-F1
#
_cell.length_a   1.000
_cell.length_b   1.000
_cell.length_c   1.000
_cell.angle_alpha   90.00
_cell.angle_beta   90.00
_cell.angle_gamma   90.00
#
_symmetry.space_group_name_H-M   'P 1'
#
loop_
_entity.id
_entity.type
_entity.pdbx_description
1 polymer ?
#
loop_
_entity_poly.entity_id
_entity_poly.type
_entity_poly.pdbx_seq_one_letter_code
_entity_poly.pdbx_strand_id
1 'polypeptide(L)'
;MPLHTDIKLIFDALEGRQRESNWLITEHEAYSDIFKEKIILLSGDELTDIVTHNKIQFIWGILSAFDKSIDIDITNLSVIPTIDGGWKYGGEDVHTQHPLAIAEIICVDSSYTIFLSKDEDLSNRFLRHYSDAQDLHQCNRRLENK
;
A
#
# COMPACT_ATOMS: atom_id res chain seq x y z
N MET A 1 17.22 10.38 -7.64
CA MET A 1 16.17 9.42 -8.03
C MET A 1 15.00 9.61 -7.08
N PRO A 2 13.75 9.57 -7.56
CA PRO A 2 12.60 9.45 -6.67
C PRO A 2 12.74 8.17 -5.81
N LEU A 3 12.22 8.21 -4.59
CA LEU A 3 12.27 7.10 -3.65
C LEU A 3 11.11 6.14 -3.97
N HIS A 4 11.37 4.84 -3.99
CA HIS A 4 10.36 3.85 -4.40
C HIS A 4 9.17 3.78 -3.45
N THR A 5 9.34 4.17 -2.19
CA THR A 5 8.32 4.17 -1.13
C THR A 5 7.74 5.55 -0.82
N ASP A 6 7.86 6.50 -1.77
CA ASP A 6 7.20 7.80 -1.68
C ASP A 6 5.72 7.67 -2.06
N ILE A 7 4.84 7.68 -1.05
CA ILE A 7 3.39 7.51 -1.24
C ILE A 7 2.79 8.58 -2.13
N LYS A 8 3.33 9.79 -2.16
CA LYS A 8 2.83 10.84 -3.05
C LYS A 8 2.99 10.42 -4.51
N LEU A 9 4.15 9.86 -4.87
CA LEU A 9 4.39 9.40 -6.24
C LEU A 9 3.46 8.25 -6.61
N ILE A 10 3.25 7.32 -5.67
CA ILE A 10 2.32 6.21 -5.88
C ILE A 10 0.90 6.75 -6.07
N PHE A 11 0.47 7.74 -5.28
CA PHE A 11 -0.85 8.37 -5.42
C PHE A 11 -1.00 9.17 -6.71
N ASP A 12 0.06 9.84 -7.17
CA ASP A 12 0.07 10.51 -8.48
C ASP A 12 -0.18 9.48 -9.60
N ALA A 13 0.35 8.26 -9.48
CA ALA A 13 0.10 7.16 -10.42
C ALA A 13 -1.34 6.63 -10.40
N LEU A 14 -2.09 6.83 -9.30
CA LEU A 14 -3.50 6.41 -9.19
C LEU A 14 -4.48 7.46 -9.76
N GLU A 15 -3.98 8.61 -10.23
CA GLU A 15 -4.73 9.64 -10.96
C GLU A 15 -6.02 10.10 -10.23
N GLY A 16 -5.96 10.19 -8.90
CA GLY A 16 -7.06 10.69 -8.05
C GLY A 16 -7.96 9.60 -7.45
N ARG A 17 -7.90 8.36 -7.95
CA ARG A 17 -8.71 7.23 -7.44
C ARG A 17 -8.42 6.92 -5.97
N GLN A 18 -7.22 7.22 -5.48
CA GLN A 18 -6.88 7.02 -4.06
C GLN A 18 -7.80 7.81 -3.11
N ARG A 19 -8.39 8.92 -3.58
CA ARG A 19 -9.30 9.76 -2.79
C ARG A 19 -10.68 9.14 -2.63
N GLU A 20 -11.00 8.09 -3.38
CA GLU A 20 -12.29 7.39 -3.31
C GLU A 20 -12.34 6.37 -2.16
N SER A 21 -11.22 6.12 -1.50
CA SER A 21 -11.07 5.11 -0.46
C SER A 21 -10.82 5.72 0.92
N ASN A 22 -11.05 4.93 1.96
CA ASN A 22 -10.40 5.10 3.26
C ASN A 22 -9.14 4.23 3.32
N TRP A 23 -8.11 4.67 4.04
CA TRP A 23 -6.81 4.02 4.10
C TRP A 23 -6.47 3.67 5.53
N LEU A 24 -6.35 2.37 5.80
CA LEU A 24 -5.77 1.84 7.02
C LEU A 24 -4.25 1.74 6.83
N ILE A 25 -3.49 2.32 7.74
CA ILE A 25 -2.03 2.26 7.76
C ILE A 25 -1.61 1.43 8.97
N THR A 26 -0.87 0.35 8.72
CA THR A 26 -0.33 -0.55 9.75
C THR A 26 1.16 -0.81 9.52
N GLU A 27 1.82 -1.26 10.59
CA GLU A 27 3.26 -1.63 10.60
C GLU A 27 4.15 -0.63 9.86
N HIS A 28 3.90 0.65 10.10
CA HIS A 28 4.63 1.70 9.43
C HIS A 28 5.83 2.17 10.25
N GLU A 29 6.89 2.47 9.52
CA GLU A 29 8.08 3.15 9.99
C GLU A 29 8.45 4.16 8.90
N ALA A 30 8.46 5.46 9.23
CA ALA A 30 8.75 6.52 8.28
C ALA A 30 9.83 7.45 8.85
N TYR A 31 10.55 8.15 7.98
CA TYR A 31 11.51 9.20 8.37
C TYR A 31 10.81 10.49 8.86
N SER A 32 9.63 10.38 9.46
CA SER A 32 8.75 11.48 9.85
C SER A 32 7.90 11.12 11.06
N ASP A 33 7.74 12.06 11.99
CA ASP A 33 6.93 11.91 13.22
C ASP A 33 5.44 12.24 13.03
N ILE A 34 4.98 12.38 11.78
CA ILE A 34 3.58 12.72 11.46
C ILE A 34 2.62 11.61 11.95
N PHE A 35 3.01 10.36 11.75
CA PHE A 35 2.23 9.19 12.12
C PHE A 35 2.67 8.66 13.49
N LYS A 36 2.00 9.09 14.56
CA LYS A 36 2.37 8.73 15.94
C LYS A 36 1.74 7.41 16.40
N GLU A 37 0.54 7.13 15.92
CA GLU A 37 -0.18 5.91 16.28
C GLU A 37 0.27 4.74 15.42
N LYS A 38 0.26 3.53 16.00
CA LYS A 38 0.67 2.30 15.29
C LYS A 38 -0.30 1.90 14.18
N ILE A 39 -1.58 2.22 14.38
CA ILE A 39 -2.67 1.92 13.45
C ILE A 39 -3.41 3.23 13.22
N ILE A 40 -3.57 3.59 11.96
CA ILE A 40 -4.14 4.87 11.56
C ILE A 40 -5.18 4.61 10.49
N LEU A 41 -6.35 5.22 10.60
CA LEU A 41 -7.36 5.24 9.55
C LEU A 41 -7.55 6.68 9.10
N LEU A 42 -7.35 6.93 7.81
CA LEU A 42 -7.50 8.25 7.19
C LEU A 42 -8.39 8.12 5.95
N SER A 43 -9.16 9.15 5.65
CA SER A 43 -9.75 9.25 4.32
C SER A 43 -8.67 9.42 3.25
N GLY A 44 -8.98 9.04 2.02
CA GLY A 44 -8.09 9.24 0.89
C GLY A 44 -7.76 10.72 0.64
N ASP A 45 -8.68 11.62 0.97
CA ASP A 45 -8.43 13.06 0.90
C ASP A 45 -7.41 13.52 1.95
N GLU A 46 -7.61 13.16 3.22
CA GLU A 46 -6.68 13.49 4.31
C GLU A 46 -5.29 12.93 4.04
N LEU A 47 -5.20 11.65 3.68
CA LEU A 47 -3.91 11.02 3.40
C LEU A 47 -3.22 11.65 2.19
N THR A 48 -3.97 11.94 1.11
CA THR A 48 -3.40 12.62 -0.07
C THR A 48 -2.87 14.00 0.30
N ASP A 49 -3.60 14.76 1.10
CA ASP A 49 -3.19 16.09 1.52
C ASP A 49 -1.96 16.01 2.44
N ILE A 50 -1.90 15.04 3.36
CA ILE A 50 -0.73 14.80 4.21
C ILE A 50 0.52 14.51 3.36
N VAL A 51 0.47 13.56 2.42
CA VAL A 51 1.65 13.19 1.61
C VAL A 51 2.00 14.24 0.54
N THR A 52 1.06 15.11 0.18
CA THR A 52 1.34 16.22 -0.75
C THR A 52 2.09 17.36 -0.06
N HIS A 53 1.73 17.68 1.18
CA HIS A 53 2.34 18.80 1.90
C HIS A 53 3.58 18.41 2.71
N ASN A 54 3.80 17.11 2.92
CA ASN A 54 4.93 16.58 3.66
C ASN A 54 5.70 15.60 2.79
N LYS A 55 7.02 15.76 2.70
CA LYS A 55 7.88 14.74 2.09
C LYS A 55 7.97 13.54 3.04
N ILE A 56 7.16 12.53 2.79
CA ILE A 56 7.10 11.32 3.61
C ILE A 56 7.69 10.17 2.81
N GLN A 57 8.73 9.56 3.36
CA GLN A 57 9.27 8.29 2.89
C GLN A 57 9.07 7.25 3.98
N PHE A 58 8.37 6.17 3.64
CA PHE A 58 8.24 5.00 4.50
C PHE A 58 9.46 4.09 4.32
N ILE A 59 10.08 3.69 5.42
CA ILE A 59 11.01 2.56 5.47
C ILE A 59 10.18 1.29 5.33
N TRP A 60 9.18 1.16 6.19
CA TRP A 60 8.21 0.06 6.19
C TRP A 60 6.80 0.62 6.28
N GLY A 61 5.81 -0.10 5.77
CA GLY A 61 4.41 0.26 5.97
C GLY A 61 3.47 -0.46 5.03
N ILE A 62 2.28 -0.77 5.54
CA ILE A 62 1.19 -1.35 4.75
C ILE A 62 0.02 -0.38 4.77
N LEU A 63 -0.42 0.03 3.59
CA LEU A 63 -1.55 0.91 3.39
C LEU A 63 -2.64 0.13 2.67
N SER A 64 -3.72 -0.18 3.37
CA SER A 64 -4.86 -0.92 2.83
C SER A 64 -6.01 0.03 2.51
N ALA A 65 -6.44 0.04 1.25
CA ALA A 65 -7.55 0.84 0.76
C ALA A 65 -8.88 0.11 0.93
N PHE A 66 -9.88 0.80 1.47
CA PHE A 66 -11.25 0.33 1.65
C PHE A 66 -12.21 1.24 0.91
N ASP A 67 -13.28 0.67 0.36
CA ASP A 67 -14.40 1.48 -0.10
C ASP A 67 -14.94 2.35 1.05
N LYS A 68 -15.30 3.61 0.75
CA LYS A 68 -15.79 4.58 1.75
C LYS A 68 -17.05 4.12 2.49
N SER A 69 -17.82 3.18 1.93
CA SER A 69 -18.99 2.58 2.57
C SER A 69 -18.65 1.53 3.64
N ILE A 70 -17.41 1.06 3.70
CA ILE A 70 -16.96 0.08 4.70
C ILE A 70 -16.62 0.82 5.99
N ASP A 71 -17.30 0.44 7.08
CA ASP A 71 -17.01 0.91 8.42
C ASP A 71 -15.86 0.09 9.04
N ILE A 72 -14.74 0.73 9.32
CA ILE A 72 -13.53 0.10 9.86
C ILE A 72 -13.34 0.56 11.30
N ASP A 73 -13.58 -0.35 12.25
CA ASP A 73 -13.27 -0.14 13.66
C ASP A 73 -11.81 -0.51 13.95
N ILE A 74 -10.94 0.51 14.01
CA ILE A 74 -9.51 0.32 14.33
C ILE A 74 -9.26 -0.26 15.73
N THR A 75 -10.25 -0.23 16.63
CA THR A 75 -10.13 -0.79 17.98
C THR A 75 -10.45 -2.29 18.02
N ASN A 76 -11.04 -2.83 16.95
CA ASN A 76 -11.49 -4.21 16.86
C ASN A 76 -11.32 -4.79 15.44
N LEU A 77 -10.11 -4.72 14.91
CA LEU A 77 -9.78 -5.25 13.58
C LEU A 77 -9.73 -6.79 13.61
N SER A 78 -10.47 -7.42 12.69
CA SER A 78 -10.45 -8.88 12.51
C SER A 78 -9.16 -9.38 11.87
N VAL A 79 -8.52 -8.55 11.04
CA VAL A 79 -7.22 -8.80 10.42
C VAL A 79 -6.41 -7.51 10.48
N ILE A 80 -5.19 -7.60 10.99
CA ILE A 80 -4.22 -6.49 10.98
C ILE A 80 -3.13 -6.88 9.98
N PRO A 81 -2.98 -6.17 8.85
CA PRO A 81 -1.90 -6.45 7.91
C PRO A 81 -0.52 -6.26 8.57
N THR A 82 0.37 -7.24 8.37
CA THR A 82 1.73 -7.25 8.92
C THR A 82 2.75 -7.78 7.91
N ILE A 83 3.98 -7.28 7.94
CA ILE A 83 5.10 -7.67 7.09
C ILE A 83 5.48 -9.15 7.32
N ASP A 84 5.40 -9.58 8.59
CA ASP A 84 5.70 -10.96 9.02
C ASP A 84 4.47 -11.89 9.00
N GLY A 85 3.30 -11.39 8.57
CA GLY A 85 2.13 -12.22 8.37
C GLY A 85 2.50 -13.37 7.43
N GLY A 86 2.08 -14.61 7.72
CA GLY A 86 2.49 -15.82 6.97
C GLY A 86 2.27 -15.80 5.44
N TRP A 87 1.68 -14.72 4.94
CA TRP A 87 1.68 -14.25 3.56
C TRP A 87 3.06 -13.71 3.19
N LYS A 88 3.94 -14.62 2.81
CA LYS A 88 5.08 -14.20 2.00
C LYS A 88 4.48 -13.58 0.74
N TYR A 89 4.70 -12.29 0.52
CA TYR A 89 4.54 -11.70 -0.81
C TYR A 89 5.35 -12.47 -1.88
N GLY A 90 6.20 -13.42 -1.47
CA GLY A 90 6.69 -14.56 -2.23
C GLY A 90 5.80 -15.82 -2.14
N GLY A 91 5.04 -16.10 -3.21
CA GLY A 91 4.28 -17.34 -3.38
C GLY A 91 3.34 -17.24 -4.59
N GLU A 92 2.61 -18.32 -4.90
CA GLU A 92 1.63 -18.33 -6.00
C GLU A 92 0.33 -17.57 -5.66
N ASP A 93 -0.08 -17.58 -4.39
CA ASP A 93 -1.36 -17.03 -3.94
C ASP A 93 -1.16 -15.63 -3.32
N VAL A 94 -0.94 -14.64 -4.19
CA VAL A 94 -0.74 -13.25 -3.78
C VAL A 94 -2.05 -12.48 -3.85
N HIS A 95 -2.47 -11.95 -2.70
CA HIS A 95 -3.64 -11.09 -2.58
C HIS A 95 -3.46 -10.10 -1.44
N THR A 96 -4.37 -9.13 -1.35
CA THR A 96 -4.42 -8.20 -0.22
C THR A 96 -4.53 -8.97 1.11
N GLN A 97 -3.76 -8.60 2.13
CA GLN A 97 -3.83 -9.19 3.46
C GLN A 97 -5.19 -8.96 4.11
N HIS A 98 -5.69 -7.71 4.09
CA HIS A 98 -7.01 -7.45 4.62
C HIS A 98 -8.10 -7.93 3.63
N PRO A 99 -9.03 -8.83 4.01
CA PRO A 99 -10.01 -9.40 3.08
C PRO A 99 -10.90 -8.36 2.40
N LEU A 100 -11.25 -7.30 3.15
CA LEU A 100 -12.09 -6.19 2.67
C LEU A 100 -11.31 -5.11 1.89
N ALA A 101 -9.98 -5.18 1.82
CA ALA A 101 -9.22 -4.17 1.09
C ALA A 101 -9.41 -4.35 -0.42
N ILE A 102 -9.63 -3.25 -1.14
CA ILE A 102 -9.71 -3.23 -2.60
C ILE A 102 -8.31 -3.10 -3.23
N ALA A 103 -7.37 -2.50 -2.50
CA ALA A 103 -5.97 -2.39 -2.89
C ALA A 103 -5.09 -2.31 -1.65
N GLU A 104 -3.83 -2.69 -1.79
CA GLU A 104 -2.79 -2.53 -0.77
C GLU A 104 -1.49 -2.03 -1.38
N ILE A 105 -0.87 -1.07 -0.70
CA ILE A 105 0.48 -0.59 -0.98
C ILE A 105 1.38 -1.05 0.16
N ILE A 106 2.47 -1.72 -0.18
CA ILE A 106 3.44 -2.24 0.77
C ILE A 106 4.78 -1.55 0.50
N CYS A 107 5.29 -0.84 1.50
CA CYS A 107 6.62 -0.24 1.48
C CYS A 107 7.61 -1.19 2.15
N VAL A 108 8.68 -1.57 1.45
CA VAL A 108 9.64 -2.57 1.93
C VAL A 108 11.05 -1.97 1.99
N ASP A 109 11.58 -1.81 3.20
CA ASP A 109 12.93 -1.35 3.51
C ASP A 109 13.37 -0.11 2.72
N SER A 110 12.43 0.80 2.44
CA SER A 110 12.60 1.97 1.55
C SER A 110 13.04 1.67 0.10
N SER A 111 13.12 0.39 -0.29
CA SER A 111 13.82 -0.09 -1.47
C SER A 111 12.90 -0.38 -2.65
N TYR A 112 11.72 -0.93 -2.39
CA TYR A 112 10.70 -1.17 -3.40
C TYR A 112 9.30 -1.10 -2.79
N THR A 113 8.31 -0.99 -3.68
CA THR A 113 6.90 -1.04 -3.33
C THR A 113 6.23 -2.21 -4.03
N ILE A 114 5.36 -2.90 -3.30
CA ILE A 114 4.42 -3.84 -3.88
C ILE A 114 3.05 -3.15 -3.91
N PHE A 115 2.39 -3.23 -5.06
CA PHE A 115 1.03 -2.76 -5.24
C PHE A 115 0.14 -3.95 -5.58
N LEU A 116 -0.84 -4.23 -4.73
CA LEU A 116 -1.85 -5.26 -4.93
C LEU A 116 -3.20 -4.60 -5.13
N SER A 117 -3.99 -5.07 -6.08
CA SER A 117 -5.33 -4.52 -6.29
C SER A 117 -6.30 -5.56 -6.83
N LYS A 118 -7.54 -5.48 -6.34
CA LYS A 118 -8.72 -6.16 -6.89
C LYS A 118 -9.43 -5.29 -7.94
N ASP A 119 -9.04 -4.02 -8.06
CA ASP A 119 -9.57 -3.07 -9.05
C ASP A 119 -8.61 -3.03 -10.26
N GLU A 120 -9.13 -3.43 -11.42
CA GLU A 120 -8.36 -3.48 -12.66
C GLU A 120 -7.97 -2.08 -13.16
N ASP A 121 -8.79 -1.05 -12.93
CA ASP A 121 -8.48 0.34 -13.31
C ASP A 121 -7.29 0.87 -12.50
N LEU A 122 -7.26 0.61 -11.19
CA LEU A 122 -6.12 0.97 -10.33
C LEU A 122 -4.83 0.29 -10.81
N SER A 123 -4.91 -1.01 -11.12
CA SER A 123 -3.78 -1.79 -11.64
C SER A 123 -3.26 -1.23 -12.96
N ASN A 124 -4.15 -0.94 -13.89
CA ASN A 124 -3.82 -0.40 -15.20
C ASN A 124 -3.15 0.98 -15.11
N ARG A 125 -3.64 1.87 -14.24
CA ARG A 125 -3.03 3.20 -14.03
C ARG A 125 -1.62 3.09 -13.46
N PHE A 126 -1.44 2.25 -12.44
CA PHE A 126 -0.13 2.01 -11.83
C PHE A 126 0.89 1.50 -12.86
N LEU A 127 0.53 0.48 -13.65
CA LEU A 127 1.39 -0.09 -14.70
C LEU A 127 1.70 0.90 -15.84
N ARG A 128 0.75 1.79 -16.17
CA ARG A 128 0.98 2.85 -17.16
C ARG A 128 1.99 3.89 -16.68
N HIS A 129 1.98 4.19 -15.39
CA HIS A 129 2.85 5.19 -14.78
C HIS A 129 4.26 4.64 -14.57
N TYR A 130 4.39 3.41 -14.07
CA TYR A 130 5.66 2.76 -13.76
C TYR A 130 6.00 1.71 -14.81
N SER A 131 6.72 2.12 -15.86
CA SER A 131 7.15 1.23 -16.94
C SER A 131 8.13 0.12 -16.50
N ASP A 132 8.75 0.29 -15.33
CA ASP A 132 9.67 -0.66 -14.70
C ASP A 132 8.97 -1.58 -13.68
N ALA A 133 7.66 -1.42 -13.45
CA ALA A 133 6.88 -2.34 -12.63
C ALA A 133 6.94 -3.76 -13.19
N GLN A 134 7.10 -4.74 -12.29
CA GLN A 134 7.17 -6.15 -12.65
C GLN A 134 5.98 -6.90 -12.08
N ASP A 135 5.51 -7.90 -12.82
CA ASP A 135 4.49 -8.83 -12.35
C ASP A 135 5.01 -9.61 -11.13
N LEU A 136 4.29 -9.51 -10.01
CA LEU A 136 4.74 -10.08 -8.75
C LEU A 136 4.75 -11.62 -8.78
N HIS A 137 3.77 -12.27 -9.42
CA HIS A 137 3.78 -13.72 -9.58
C HIS A 137 5.00 -14.18 -10.40
N GLN A 138 5.41 -13.43 -11.41
CA GLN A 138 6.61 -13.70 -12.18
C GLN A 138 7.88 -13.54 -11.32
N CYS A 139 7.95 -12.50 -10.49
CA CYS A 139 9.04 -12.31 -9.53
C CYS A 139 9.13 -13.47 -8.54
N ASN A 140 8.00 -13.93 -8.00
CA ASN A 140 7.93 -15.02 -7.04
C ASN A 140 8.41 -16.34 -7.63
N ARG A 141 7.95 -16.69 -8.83
CA ARG A 141 8.43 -17.89 -9.54
C ARG A 141 9.95 -17.86 -9.78
N ARG A 142 10.56 -16.68 -9.97
CA ARG A 142 12.02 -16.57 -10.12
C ARG A 142 12.78 -16.79 -8.80
N LEU A 143 12.15 -16.51 -7.66
CA LEU A 143 12.74 -16.68 -6.33
C LEU A 143 12.64 -18.13 -5.85
N GLU A 144 11.56 -18.84 -6.17
CA GLU A 144 11.39 -20.27 -5.82
C GLU A 144 12.35 -21.19 -6.57
N ASN A 145 12.85 -20.77 -7.74
CA ASN A 145 13.77 -21.55 -8.58
C ASN A 145 15.26 -21.27 -8.27
N LYS A 146 15.58 -20.56 -7.17
CA LYS A 146 16.95 -20.28 -6.72
C LYS A 146 17.26 -21.01 -5.42
#